data_AF-A0A7X9B7N2-F1
#
_entry.id   AF-A0A7X9B7N2-F1
#
_cell.length_a   1.000
_cell.length_b   1.000
_cell.length_c   1.000
_cell.angle_alpha   90.00
_cell.angle_beta   90.00
_cell.angle_gamma   90.00
#
_symmetry.space_group_name_H-M   'P 1'
#
loop_
_entity.id
_entity.type
_entity.pdbx_description
1 polymer ?
#
loop_
_entity_poly.entity_id
_entity_poly.type
_entity_poly.pdbx_seq_one_letter_code
_entity_poly.pdbx_strand_id
1 'polypeptide(L)' 'LRLSNFLIYQSAYSEFYFSDILWPDFKKKDLYRAIIDFQSRNRRFGGV' A
#
# COMPACT_ATOMS: atom_id res chain seq x y z
N LEU A 1 3.98 4.44 11.50
CA LEU A 1 3.56 4.55 10.09
C LEU A 1 3.76 5.98 9.61
N ARG A 2 4.69 6.22 8.67
CA ARG A 2 5.11 7.57 8.24
C ARG A 2 5.36 7.57 6.74
N LEU A 3 4.90 8.61 6.04
CA LEU A 3 5.16 8.80 4.60
C LEU A 3 6.52 9.46 4.31
N SER A 4 7.20 9.98 5.34
CA SER A 4 8.60 10.45 5.29
C SER A 4 8.92 11.38 4.10
N ASN A 5 7.97 12.28 3.76
CA ASN A 5 8.07 13.18 2.61
C ASN A 5 8.16 12.48 1.23
N PHE A 6 7.66 11.25 1.14
CA PHE A 6 7.58 10.49 -0.09
C PHE A 6 6.21 10.70 -0.76
N LEU A 7 6.23 11.39 -1.90
CA LEU A 7 5.10 11.51 -2.83
C LEU A 7 3.77 11.92 -2.20
N ILE A 8 3.77 12.92 -1.31
CA ILE A 8 2.58 13.34 -0.54
C ILE A 8 1.42 13.75 -1.46
N TYR A 9 1.66 14.62 -2.45
CA TYR A 9 0.61 15.11 -3.35
C TYR A 9 0.15 14.03 -4.34
N GLN A 10 1.10 13.26 -4.89
CA GLN A 10 0.81 12.22 -5.86
C GLN A 10 0.10 11.01 -5.23
N SER A 11 0.24 10.82 -3.92
CA SER A 11 -0.37 9.70 -3.18
C SER A 11 -1.70 10.05 -2.52
N ALA A 12 -2.34 11.16 -2.90
CA ALA A 12 -3.59 11.64 -2.27
C ALA A 12 -4.73 10.60 -2.28
N TYR A 13 -4.78 9.74 -3.28
CA TYR A 13 -5.77 8.65 -3.41
C TYR A 13 -5.12 7.26 -3.54
N SER A 14 -3.84 7.17 -3.19
CA SER A 14 -3.12 5.91 -3.18
C SER A 14 -3.43 5.16 -1.90
N GLU A 15 -3.62 3.85 -2.02
CA GLU A 15 -3.72 3.02 -0.83
C GLU A 15 -2.33 2.66 -0.33
N PHE A 16 -2.15 2.79 0.98
CA PHE A 16 -0.91 2.40 1.60
C PHE A 16 -1.01 0.98 2.14
N TYR A 17 -0.07 0.14 1.69
CA TYR A 17 0.16 -1.18 2.24
C TYR A 17 1.44 -1.13 3.07
N PHE A 18 1.34 -1.53 4.32
CA PHE A 18 2.47 -1.58 5.24
C PHE A 18 2.60 -3.00 5.77
N SER A 19 3.83 -3.50 5.73
CA SER A 19 4.17 -4.84 6.21
C SER A 19 5.14 -4.72 7.37
N ASP A 20 4.95 -5.54 8.40
CA ASP A 20 5.89 -5.66 9.53
C ASP A 20 7.13 -6.50 9.16
N ILE A 21 7.19 -7.02 7.93
CA ILE A 21 8.33 -7.77 7.39
C ILE A 21 9.43 -6.78 7.00
N LEU A 22 10.65 -7.03 7.48
CA LEU A 22 11.83 -6.27 7.08
C LEU A 22 12.11 -6.45 5.57
N TRP A 23 12.56 -5.38 4.91
CA TRP A 23 12.86 -5.40 3.47
C TRP A 23 13.73 -6.57 2.98
N PRO A 24 14.84 -6.96 3.66
CA PRO A 24 15.64 -8.12 3.23
C PRO A 24 14.89 -9.46 3.30
N ASP A 25 13.87 -9.57 4.15
CA ASP A 25 13.06 -10.77 4.33
C ASP A 25 11.79 -10.79 3.46
N PHE A 26 11.53 -9.72 2.71
CA PHE A 26 10.34 -9.57 1.88
C PHE A 26 10.44 -10.46 0.63
N LYS A 27 9.60 -11.50 0.53
CA LYS A 27 9.62 -12.47 -0.56
C LYS A 27 8.47 -12.23 -1.54
N LYS A 28 8.54 -12.88 -2.71
CA LYS A 28 7.49 -12.81 -3.75
C LYS A 28 6.09 -13.13 -3.21
N LYS A 29 5.98 -14.09 -2.29
CA LYS A 29 4.71 -14.47 -1.64
C LYS A 29 4.07 -13.29 -0.89
N ASP A 30 4.90 -12.44 -0.27
CA ASP A 30 4.46 -11.31 0.53
C ASP A 30 4.02 -10.16 -0.37
N LEU A 31 4.66 -10.03 -1.54
CA LEU A 31 4.19 -9.16 -2.62
C LEU A 31 2.82 -9.59 -3.16
N TYR A 32 2.63 -10.89 -3.44
CA TYR A 32 1.33 -11.39 -3.90
C TYR A 32 0.23 -11.16 -2.86
N ARG A 33 0.54 -11.37 -1.58
CA ARG A 33 -0.39 -11.08 -0.48
C ARG A 33 -0.73 -9.59 -0.42
N ALA A 34 0.25 -8.70 -0.60
CA ALA A 34 0.03 -7.27 -0.65
C ALA A 34 -0.88 -6.85 -1.82
N ILE A 35 -0.69 -7.47 -2.99
CA ILE A 35 -1.52 -7.20 -4.18
C ILE A 35 -2.96 -7.67 -3.96
N ILE A 36 -3.16 -8.87 -3.39
CA ILE A 36 -4.51 -9.37 -3.09
C ILE A 36 -5.22 -8.47 -2.08
N ASP A 37 -4.50 -8.03 -1.03
CA ASP A 37 -5.04 -7.09 -0.05
C ASP A 37 -5.43 -5.75 -0.70
N PHE A 38 -4.56 -5.21 -1.56
CA PHE A 38 -4.82 -4.01 -2.35
C PHE A 38 -6.05 -4.16 -3.28
N GLN A 39 -6.22 -5.31 -3.93
CA GLN A 39 -7.37 -5.57 -4.80
C GLN A 39 -8.69 -5.74 -4.03
N SER A 40 -8.63 -6.21 -2.78
CA SER A 40 -9.81 -6.40 -1.94
C SER A 40 -10.37 -5.10 -1.38
N ARG A 41 -9.58 -4.02 -1.40
CA ARG A 41 -9.97 -2.72 -0.86
C ARG A 41 -10.90 -2.01 -1.84
N ASN A 42 -12.05 -1.59 -1.31
CA ASN A 42 -13.11 -1.00 -2.10
C ASN A 42 -12.85 0.51 -2.29
N ARG A 43 -12.27 0.86 -3.45
CA ARG A 43 -11.90 2.23 -3.78
C ARG A 43 -13.14 3.07 -4.09
N ARG A 44 -13.57 3.90 -3.15
CA ARG A 44 -14.42 5.06 -3.45
C ARG A 44 -13.49 6.17 -3.95
N PHE A 45 -13.31 6.26 -5.27
CA PHE A 45 -12.47 7.28 -5.94
C PHE A 45 -13.04 8.70 -5.78
N GLY A 46 -13.12 9.22 -4.56
CA GLY A 46 -13.69 10.55 -4.28
C GLY A 46 -15.18 10.67 -4.63
N GLY A 47 -15.90 9.55 -4.75
CA GLY A 47 -17.35 9.55 -4.93
C GLY A 47 -18.05 9.90 -3.62
N VAL A 48 -18.83 10.98 -3.65
CA VAL A 48 -19.88 11.29 -2.66
C VAL A 48 -20.87 10.12 -2.60
#